data_AF-A0A9E5M4Z9-F1
#
_entry.id   AF-A0A9E5M4Z9-F1
#
_cell.length_a   1.000
_cell.length_b   1.000
_cell.length_c   1.000
_cell.angle_alpha   90.00
_cell.angle_beta   90.00
_cell.angle_gamma   90.00
#
_symmetry.space_group_name_H-M   'P 1'
#
loop_
_entity.id
_entity.type
_entity.pdbx_description
1 polymer ?
#
loop_
_entity_poly.entity_id
_entity_poly.type
_entity_poly.pdbx_seq_one_letter_code
_entity_poly.pdbx_strand_id
1 'polypeptide(L)'
;MFRSGPPRRIQPSAPTASTQPPKDVHHASGQASSSPWRFPVIFTAFGAVLLLAIAPALFLFLSGSSYSKDDDEVRTPQALQADYALWSASLRDLSKLAVSPNTLPPSIPPEGLARAVLTRRLPQQVELVSLKPRRLTVSEDGVSVEYNISLRAKEDILLVPVIPIPLAKDLNPNQRRLYPKGVYAYDLPPGKVFDLANQRNVFSAGTTMEGGWTLRQAEKSLGKWRATRADLLPLTRIPALESIFVREASLPPPALLRAQSELINSRDKQIAAKQSLDDRIASITADVKQYRSSLMASAPVAARSKGMGAGSGVPTGAGVGALGGAATGAGIGAMAGGGDGAAIGAGAGALAGMLIGALVANAEQEKKLEREKAARREAVAAIERQVTDYEHRLLREFENELGQEATKQESTLARPTWAN
;
A
#
# COMPACT_ATOMS: atom_id res chain seq x y z
N MET A 1 -31.66 19.53 -20.31
CA MET A 1 -32.34 18.30 -20.78
C MET A 1 -31.47 17.65 -21.86
N PHE A 2 -31.49 16.32 -21.97
CA PHE A 2 -30.56 15.42 -22.68
C PHE A 2 -29.31 14.98 -21.91
N ARG A 3 -29.47 13.83 -21.24
CA ARG A 3 -28.44 12.92 -20.70
C ARG A 3 -28.11 11.88 -21.77
N SER A 4 -26.84 11.64 -22.04
CA SER A 4 -26.35 10.44 -22.73
C SER A 4 -25.26 9.80 -21.87
N GLY A 5 -25.62 8.75 -21.15
CA GLY A 5 -24.68 7.91 -20.40
C GLY A 5 -24.01 6.87 -21.32
N PRO A 6 -22.82 6.36 -20.95
CA PRO A 6 -22.12 5.34 -21.73
C PRO A 6 -22.76 3.94 -21.60
N PRO A 7 -22.49 3.03 -22.57
CA PRO A 7 -23.19 1.76 -22.70
C PRO A 7 -22.82 0.73 -21.63
N ARG A 8 -23.85 0.04 -21.11
CA ARG A 8 -23.73 -1.13 -20.24
C ARG A 8 -23.02 -2.27 -20.98
N ARG A 9 -21.92 -2.74 -20.41
CA ARG A 9 -21.28 -4.01 -20.77
C ARG A 9 -22.17 -5.16 -20.31
N ILE A 10 -22.59 -5.99 -21.25
CA ILE A 10 -23.37 -7.20 -21.02
C ILE A 10 -22.44 -8.21 -20.31
N GLN A 11 -22.75 -8.54 -19.07
CA GLN A 11 -22.19 -9.71 -18.38
C GLN A 11 -22.92 -10.97 -18.89
N PRO A 12 -22.20 -12.03 -19.28
CA PRO A 12 -22.83 -13.31 -19.50
C PRO A 12 -23.27 -13.93 -18.16
N SER A 13 -24.53 -14.34 -18.17
CA SER A 13 -25.28 -15.04 -17.13
C SER A 13 -24.55 -16.26 -16.56
N ALA A 14 -24.51 -16.32 -15.23
CA ALA A 14 -24.10 -17.50 -14.47
C ALA A 14 -25.07 -18.68 -14.71
N PRO A 15 -24.58 -19.91 -14.84
CA PRO A 15 -25.44 -21.08 -14.85
C PRO A 15 -25.96 -21.41 -13.44
N THR A 16 -27.27 -21.53 -13.41
CA THR A 16 -28.15 -21.95 -12.33
C THR A 16 -27.86 -23.37 -11.84
N ALA A 17 -28.00 -23.56 -10.52
CA ALA A 17 -28.44 -24.77 -9.82
C ALA A 17 -27.93 -26.14 -10.31
N SER A 18 -26.93 -26.68 -9.61
CA SER A 18 -26.71 -28.12 -9.51
C SER A 18 -27.55 -28.69 -8.37
N THR A 19 -28.58 -29.41 -8.78
CA THR A 19 -29.49 -30.27 -8.05
C THR A 19 -28.74 -31.26 -7.14
N GLN A 20 -28.92 -31.15 -5.82
CA GLN A 20 -28.64 -32.27 -4.92
C GLN A 20 -29.70 -33.37 -5.14
N PRO A 21 -29.30 -34.65 -5.24
CA PRO A 21 -30.26 -35.74 -5.34
C PRO A 21 -30.94 -35.98 -3.98
N PRO A 22 -32.20 -36.47 -3.99
CA PRO A 22 -32.93 -36.80 -2.77
C PRO A 22 -32.25 -37.98 -2.05
N LYS A 23 -32.10 -37.86 -0.73
CA LYS A 23 -31.81 -39.02 0.13
C LYS A 23 -33.05 -39.92 0.12
N ASP A 24 -32.89 -41.09 -0.49
CA ASP A 24 -33.86 -42.16 -0.48
C ASP A 24 -34.27 -42.54 0.95
N VAL A 25 -35.56 -42.39 1.20
CA VAL A 25 -36.26 -42.94 2.35
C VAL A 25 -36.56 -44.41 2.02
N HIS A 26 -35.71 -45.32 2.47
CA HIS A 26 -36.08 -46.73 2.54
C HIS A 26 -36.86 -47.00 3.82
N HIS A 27 -38.18 -47.12 3.64
CA HIS A 27 -39.03 -47.96 4.48
C HIS A 27 -38.55 -49.41 4.35
N ALA A 28 -38.09 -49.99 5.46
CA ALA A 28 -38.03 -51.43 5.64
C ALA A 28 -38.76 -51.78 6.94
N SER A 29 -39.98 -52.26 6.73
CA SER A 29 -40.81 -52.95 7.70
C SER A 29 -40.18 -54.29 8.11
N GLY A 30 -40.31 -54.62 9.40
CA GLY A 30 -40.36 -56.00 9.86
C GLY A 30 -39.11 -56.52 10.56
N GLN A 31 -39.13 -56.59 11.88
CA GLN A 31 -39.42 -57.83 12.60
C GLN A 31 -39.20 -57.61 14.10
N ALA A 32 -40.27 -57.76 14.86
CA ALA A 32 -40.21 -57.92 16.30
C ALA A 32 -39.52 -59.27 16.61
N SER A 33 -38.32 -59.22 17.19
CA SER A 33 -37.78 -60.32 17.99
C SER A 33 -37.50 -59.79 19.39
N SER A 34 -38.39 -60.16 20.31
CA SER A 34 -38.22 -59.97 21.74
C SER A 34 -37.15 -60.94 22.23
N SER A 35 -35.90 -60.45 22.30
CA SER A 35 -34.80 -61.10 22.99
C SER A 35 -34.59 -60.42 24.35
N PRO A 36 -34.74 -61.12 25.49
CA PRO A 36 -34.46 -60.55 26.80
C PRO A 36 -32.93 -60.54 27.00
N TRP A 37 -32.27 -59.52 26.46
CA TRP A 37 -30.87 -59.26 26.76
C TRP A 37 -30.76 -58.74 28.20
N ARG A 38 -30.48 -59.67 29.11
CA ARG A 38 -29.98 -59.40 30.45
C ARG A 38 -28.61 -58.74 30.30
N PHE A 39 -28.55 -57.41 30.39
CA PHE A 39 -27.28 -56.71 30.60
C PHE A 39 -26.69 -57.20 31.93
N PRO A 40 -25.48 -57.78 31.94
CA PRO A 40 -24.80 -58.05 33.19
C PRO A 40 -24.49 -56.70 33.85
N VAL A 41 -24.79 -56.60 35.15
CA VAL A 41 -24.61 -55.46 36.05
C VAL A 41 -23.12 -55.08 36.26
N ILE A 42 -22.23 -55.44 35.34
CA ILE A 42 -20.78 -55.30 35.48
C ILE A 42 -20.25 -53.95 34.94
N PHE A 43 -21.06 -53.17 34.20
CA PHE A 43 -20.62 -51.88 33.64
C PHE A 43 -20.74 -50.66 34.57
N THR A 44 -21.31 -50.78 35.77
CA THR A 44 -21.46 -49.64 36.69
C THR A 44 -20.16 -49.23 37.37
N ALA A 45 -19.19 -50.15 37.53
CA ALA A 45 -17.90 -49.82 38.16
C ALA A 45 -16.95 -49.06 37.22
N PHE A 46 -16.89 -49.43 35.92
CA PHE A 46 -16.00 -48.77 34.96
C PHE A 46 -16.48 -47.36 34.57
N GLY A 47 -17.80 -47.13 34.50
CA GLY A 47 -18.35 -45.80 34.23
C GLY A 47 -18.05 -44.77 35.34
N ALA A 48 -18.07 -45.21 36.60
CA ALA A 48 -17.73 -44.35 37.74
C ALA A 48 -16.25 -43.95 37.75
N VAL A 49 -15.34 -44.88 37.44
CA VAL A 49 -13.90 -44.60 37.34
C VAL A 49 -13.59 -43.66 36.17
N LEU A 50 -14.26 -43.83 35.02
CA LEU A 50 -14.10 -42.94 33.87
C LEU A 50 -14.63 -41.52 34.16
N LEU A 51 -15.79 -41.40 34.82
CA LEU A 51 -16.31 -40.10 35.25
C LEU A 51 -15.42 -39.41 36.29
N LEU A 52 -14.82 -40.16 37.22
CA LEU A 52 -13.86 -39.63 38.19
C LEU A 52 -12.53 -39.21 37.53
N ALA A 53 -12.13 -39.84 36.44
CA ALA A 53 -10.96 -39.44 35.66
C ALA A 53 -11.23 -38.21 34.77
N ILE A 54 -12.45 -38.07 34.22
CA ILE A 54 -12.83 -36.94 33.38
C ILE A 54 -13.15 -35.69 34.22
N ALA A 55 -13.72 -35.84 35.42
CA ALA A 55 -14.11 -34.71 36.27
C ALA A 55 -12.96 -33.71 36.57
N PRO A 56 -11.73 -34.11 36.93
CA PRO A 56 -10.63 -33.16 37.13
C PRO A 56 -10.15 -32.52 35.83
N ALA A 57 -10.12 -33.26 34.71
CA ALA A 57 -9.79 -32.69 33.41
C ALA A 57 -10.84 -31.68 32.94
N LEU A 58 -12.13 -31.99 33.14
CA LEU A 58 -13.26 -31.13 32.85
C LEU A 58 -13.27 -29.91 33.79
N PHE A 59 -12.94 -30.08 35.06
CA PHE A 59 -12.82 -28.99 36.03
C PHE A 59 -11.66 -28.06 35.67
N LEU A 60 -10.50 -28.58 35.27
CA LEU A 60 -9.37 -27.78 34.74
C LEU A 60 -9.71 -27.09 33.42
N PHE A 61 -10.53 -27.71 32.57
CA PHE A 61 -10.99 -27.11 31.32
C PHE A 61 -12.05 -26.02 31.55
N LEU A 62 -12.98 -26.23 32.50
CA LEU A 62 -14.06 -25.31 32.84
C LEU A 62 -13.61 -24.15 33.74
N SER A 63 -12.53 -24.31 34.51
CA SER A 63 -12.01 -23.25 35.40
C SER A 63 -11.43 -22.05 34.63
N GLY A 64 -11.28 -22.15 33.30
CA GLY A 64 -10.84 -21.05 32.45
C GLY A 64 -9.40 -20.61 32.74
N SER A 65 -8.81 -19.83 31.85
CA SER A 65 -7.50 -19.24 32.17
C SER A 65 -7.65 -18.26 33.35
N SER A 66 -6.72 -18.33 34.30
CA SER A 66 -6.62 -17.39 35.43
C SER A 66 -6.21 -15.97 35.01
N TYR A 67 -6.05 -15.75 33.70
CA TYR A 67 -5.68 -14.51 33.07
C TYR A 67 -6.45 -14.30 31.77
N SER A 68 -6.60 -13.05 31.36
CA SER A 68 -7.18 -12.65 30.09
C SER A 68 -6.19 -12.84 28.93
N LYS A 69 -6.67 -13.39 27.82
CA LYS A 69 -5.91 -13.47 26.56
C LYS A 69 -6.21 -12.32 25.61
N ASP A 70 -7.16 -11.47 25.98
CA ASP A 70 -7.55 -10.32 25.21
C ASP A 70 -6.55 -9.17 25.41
N ASP A 71 -6.73 -8.12 24.62
CA ASP A 71 -5.94 -6.91 24.66
C ASP A 71 -6.63 -5.90 25.60
N ASP A 72 -6.34 -6.04 26.90
CA ASP A 72 -6.94 -5.22 27.97
C ASP A 72 -6.18 -3.89 28.21
N GLU A 73 -5.26 -3.52 27.31
CA GLU A 73 -4.38 -2.38 27.53
C GLU A 73 -5.11 -1.04 27.39
N VAL A 74 -4.88 -0.14 28.34
CA VAL A 74 -5.51 1.18 28.36
C VAL A 74 -4.76 2.11 27.42
N ARG A 75 -5.43 2.51 26.32
CA ARG A 75 -4.85 3.36 25.27
C ARG A 75 -5.41 4.77 25.33
N THR A 76 -4.83 5.60 26.18
CA THR A 76 -5.09 7.06 26.12
C THR A 76 -4.09 7.72 25.17
N PRO A 77 -4.42 8.87 24.55
CA PRO A 77 -3.46 9.64 23.77
C PRO A 77 -2.17 9.99 24.54
N GLN A 78 -2.30 10.22 25.86
CA GLN A 78 -1.17 10.47 26.76
C GLN A 78 -0.28 9.23 26.91
N ALA A 79 -0.87 8.04 27.04
CA ALA A 79 -0.13 6.79 27.08
C ALA A 79 0.64 6.56 25.77
N LEU A 80 -0.01 6.80 24.62
CA LEU A 80 0.64 6.69 23.30
C LEU A 80 1.82 7.66 23.13
N GLN A 81 1.72 8.87 23.66
CA GLN A 81 2.83 9.84 23.61
C GLN A 81 4.02 9.42 24.49
N ALA A 82 3.74 8.89 25.69
CA ALA A 82 4.78 8.34 26.56
C ALA A 82 5.44 7.10 25.93
N ASP A 83 4.63 6.22 25.35
CA ASP A 83 5.07 5.03 24.64
C ASP A 83 5.93 5.39 23.42
N TYR A 84 5.54 6.42 22.67
CA TYR A 84 6.32 6.95 21.54
C TYR A 84 7.70 7.46 21.96
N ALA A 85 7.78 8.22 23.06
CA ALA A 85 9.06 8.73 23.55
C ALA A 85 10.01 7.59 23.96
N LEU A 86 9.48 6.55 24.64
CA LEU A 86 10.25 5.38 25.04
C LEU A 86 10.68 4.52 23.85
N TRP A 87 9.75 4.25 22.93
CA TRP A 87 9.99 3.44 21.74
C TRP A 87 10.96 4.10 20.75
N SER A 88 10.79 5.39 20.47
CA SER A 88 11.70 6.12 19.58
C SER A 88 13.11 6.25 20.19
N ALA A 89 13.23 6.34 21.52
CA ALA A 89 14.52 6.30 22.21
C ALA A 89 15.17 4.92 22.12
N SER A 90 14.41 3.83 22.27
CA SER A 90 14.94 2.46 22.20
C SER A 90 15.41 2.08 20.79
N LEU A 91 14.75 2.61 19.74
CA LEU A 91 15.24 2.47 18.36
C LEU A 91 16.59 3.16 18.13
N ARG A 92 16.85 4.30 18.79
CA ARG A 92 18.13 5.02 18.70
C ARG A 92 19.23 4.34 19.50
N ASP A 93 18.86 3.65 20.57
CA ASP A 93 19.79 3.00 21.49
C ASP A 93 19.46 1.52 21.66
N LEU A 94 19.63 0.77 20.57
CA LEU A 94 19.44 -0.68 20.54
C LEU A 94 20.36 -1.42 21.55
N SER A 95 21.36 -0.74 22.12
CA SER A 95 22.31 -1.29 23.09
C SER A 95 21.83 -1.23 24.54
N LYS A 96 20.83 -0.39 24.86
CA LYS A 96 20.32 -0.23 26.23
C LYS A 96 19.20 -1.21 26.56
N LEU A 97 19.57 -2.46 26.76
CA LEU A 97 18.77 -3.45 27.50
C LEU A 97 19.46 -3.72 28.85
N ALA A 98 19.55 -2.71 29.71
CA ALA A 98 20.33 -2.79 30.94
C ALA A 98 19.62 -3.58 32.05
N VAL A 99 20.44 -4.22 32.91
CA VAL A 99 20.08 -5.33 33.79
C VAL A 99 20.41 -4.96 35.25
N SER A 100 19.45 -4.84 36.17
CA SER A 100 19.69 -4.72 37.65
C SER A 100 19.12 -5.88 38.50
N PRO A 101 19.90 -6.61 39.32
CA PRO A 101 19.45 -7.82 40.02
C PRO A 101 18.57 -7.53 41.25
N ASN A 102 17.56 -8.37 41.53
CA ASN A 102 16.88 -8.50 42.83
C ASN A 102 15.93 -9.72 42.87
N THR A 103 15.48 -10.10 44.07
CA THR A 103 14.64 -11.27 44.39
C THR A 103 13.13 -11.02 44.27
N LEU A 104 12.36 -12.06 43.92
CA LEU A 104 10.91 -12.00 43.65
C LEU A 104 10.05 -12.47 44.85
N PRO A 105 8.96 -11.76 45.18
CA PRO A 105 7.94 -12.17 46.15
C PRO A 105 6.84 -13.08 45.53
N PRO A 106 5.96 -13.72 46.34
CA PRO A 106 5.16 -14.88 45.92
C PRO A 106 3.87 -14.63 45.11
N SER A 107 3.41 -13.39 44.90
CA SER A 107 2.16 -13.11 44.16
C SER A 107 2.41 -12.47 42.79
N ILE A 108 3.00 -13.24 41.88
CA ILE A 108 3.34 -12.77 40.53
C ILE A 108 2.17 -13.04 39.57
N PRO A 109 1.85 -12.13 38.63
CA PRO A 109 0.98 -12.42 37.51
C PRO A 109 1.38 -13.74 36.81
N PRO A 110 0.43 -14.58 36.36
CA PRO A 110 0.75 -15.81 35.65
C PRO A 110 1.69 -15.52 34.46
N GLU A 111 2.75 -16.31 34.29
CA GLU A 111 3.68 -16.15 33.15
C GLU A 111 2.94 -16.16 31.81
N GLY A 112 1.86 -16.95 31.72
CA GLY A 112 0.99 -17.01 30.55
C GLY A 112 0.41 -15.65 30.12
N LEU A 113 0.12 -14.76 31.07
CA LEU A 113 -0.33 -13.40 30.76
C LEU A 113 0.78 -12.59 30.08
N ALA A 114 1.96 -12.55 30.70
CA ALA A 114 3.11 -11.83 30.17
C ALA A 114 3.53 -12.36 28.79
N ARG A 115 3.54 -13.68 28.63
CA ARG A 115 3.81 -14.34 27.34
C ARG A 115 2.78 -13.95 26.29
N ALA A 116 1.48 -13.97 26.62
CA ALA A 116 0.43 -13.58 25.68
C ALA A 116 0.57 -12.12 25.23
N VAL A 117 0.80 -11.20 26.18
CA VAL A 117 1.03 -9.77 25.89
C VAL A 117 2.25 -9.58 25.00
N LEU A 118 3.37 -10.21 25.35
CA LEU A 118 4.62 -10.06 24.62
C LEU A 118 4.53 -10.64 23.21
N THR A 119 3.96 -11.83 23.04
CA THR A 119 3.82 -12.47 21.72
C THR A 119 2.96 -11.64 20.77
N ARG A 120 1.89 -10.98 21.24
CA ARG A 120 1.08 -10.06 20.40
C ARG A 120 1.86 -8.84 19.90
N ARG A 121 2.92 -8.46 20.60
CA ARG A 121 3.75 -7.29 20.28
C ARG A 121 4.99 -7.66 19.47
N LEU A 122 5.28 -8.94 19.30
CA LEU A 122 6.41 -9.41 18.49
C LEU A 122 5.96 -9.59 17.04
N PRO A 123 6.78 -9.19 16.06
CA PRO A 123 6.53 -9.52 14.67
C PRO A 123 6.61 -11.04 14.48
N GLN A 124 5.89 -11.59 13.49
CA GLN A 124 5.82 -13.04 13.26
C GLN A 124 7.19 -13.71 12.98
N GLN A 125 8.14 -12.89 12.54
CA GLN A 125 9.53 -13.23 12.25
C GLN A 125 10.41 -13.28 13.50
N VAL A 126 9.89 -12.95 14.68
CA VAL A 126 10.62 -13.05 15.96
C VAL A 126 9.88 -14.02 16.87
N GLU A 127 10.62 -14.99 17.40
CA GLU A 127 10.10 -16.00 18.31
C GLU A 127 10.53 -15.69 19.75
N LEU A 128 9.61 -15.80 20.69
CA LEU A 128 9.93 -15.74 22.11
C LEU A 128 10.45 -17.10 22.60
N VAL A 129 11.75 -17.20 22.81
CA VAL A 129 12.42 -18.43 23.28
C VAL A 129 12.27 -18.59 24.80
N SER A 130 12.54 -17.53 25.56
CA SER A 130 12.51 -17.58 27.02
C SER A 130 11.92 -16.31 27.62
N LEU A 131 11.24 -16.46 28.76
CA LEU A 131 10.64 -15.38 29.54
C LEU A 131 10.81 -15.74 31.02
N LYS A 132 11.68 -15.03 31.73
CA LYS A 132 11.97 -15.30 33.15
C LYS A 132 11.67 -14.05 33.97
N PRO A 133 10.76 -14.11 34.96
CA PRO A 133 10.52 -12.97 35.82
C PRO A 133 11.81 -12.62 36.56
N ARG A 134 12.01 -11.34 36.80
CA ARG A 134 13.23 -10.79 37.36
C ARG A 134 12.93 -9.95 38.60
N ARG A 135 12.05 -8.97 38.48
CA ARG A 135 11.70 -8.06 39.58
C ARG A 135 10.19 -7.84 39.61
N LEU A 136 9.62 -7.83 40.82
CA LEU A 136 8.25 -7.43 41.06
C LEU A 136 8.23 -6.09 41.77
N THR A 137 7.37 -5.18 41.33
CA THR A 137 7.02 -3.98 42.08
C THR A 137 5.51 -3.96 42.25
N VAL A 138 5.05 -3.90 43.50
CA VAL A 138 3.63 -3.78 43.83
C VAL A 138 3.34 -2.32 44.14
N SER A 139 2.30 -1.79 43.51
CA SER A 139 1.81 -0.42 43.70
C SER A 139 0.31 -0.44 43.98
N GLU A 140 -0.26 0.70 44.39
CA GLU A 140 -1.71 0.83 44.58
C GLU A 140 -2.50 0.54 43.30
N ASP A 141 -1.92 0.91 42.15
CA ASP A 141 -2.54 0.75 40.82
C ASP A 141 -2.38 -0.66 40.22
N GLY A 142 -1.66 -1.57 40.89
CA GLY A 142 -1.43 -2.93 40.43
C GLY A 142 0.01 -3.39 40.52
N VAL A 143 0.35 -4.42 39.75
CA VAL A 143 1.62 -5.14 39.83
C VAL A 143 2.44 -4.92 38.56
N SER A 144 3.67 -4.45 38.71
CA SER A 144 4.67 -4.36 37.65
C SER A 144 5.65 -5.53 37.75
N VAL A 145 5.95 -6.19 36.63
CA VAL A 145 6.92 -7.29 36.57
C VAL A 145 7.96 -6.99 35.49
N GLU A 146 9.22 -6.93 35.87
CA GLU A 146 10.34 -6.96 34.94
C GLU A 146 10.68 -8.41 34.60
N TYR A 147 10.93 -8.68 33.32
CA TYR A 147 11.32 -9.98 32.81
C TYR A 147 12.67 -9.88 32.07
N ASN A 148 13.47 -10.94 32.17
CA ASN A 148 14.50 -11.22 31.20
C ASN A 148 13.86 -12.06 30.08
N ILE A 149 14.04 -11.61 28.84
CA ILE A 149 13.52 -12.26 27.65
C ILE A 149 14.65 -12.72 26.75
N SER A 150 14.43 -13.84 26.08
CA SER A 150 15.27 -14.30 24.96
C SER A 150 14.40 -14.37 23.71
N LEU A 151 14.77 -13.63 22.68
CA LEU A 151 14.07 -13.56 21.40
C LEU A 151 14.94 -14.16 20.30
N ARG A 152 14.38 -14.96 19.40
CA ARG A 152 15.10 -15.51 18.25
C ARG A 152 14.56 -14.92 16.96
N ALA A 153 15.44 -14.37 16.13
CA ALA A 153 15.07 -13.93 14.80
C ALA A 153 14.92 -15.16 13.88
N LYS A 154 13.77 -15.32 13.21
CA LYS A 154 13.54 -16.38 12.22
C LYS A 154 14.17 -16.06 10.86
N GLU A 155 14.34 -14.78 10.58
CA GLU A 155 15.02 -14.26 9.40
C GLU A 155 15.84 -13.02 9.75
N ASP A 156 16.58 -12.47 8.78
CA ASP A 156 17.35 -11.25 8.98
C ASP A 156 16.44 -10.06 9.30
N ILE A 157 16.79 -9.34 10.37
CA ILE A 157 16.14 -8.11 10.78
C ILE A 157 17.10 -6.96 10.49
N LEU A 158 16.64 -6.04 9.66
CA LEU A 158 17.42 -4.96 9.09
C LEU A 158 16.92 -3.63 9.61
N LEU A 159 17.84 -2.72 9.89
CA LEU A 159 17.54 -1.31 10.11
C LEU A 159 17.63 -0.61 8.76
N VAL A 160 16.50 -0.09 8.29
CA VAL A 160 16.37 0.45 6.93
C VAL A 160 15.93 1.91 6.98
N PRO A 161 16.73 2.84 6.42
CA PRO A 161 16.34 4.24 6.31
C PRO A 161 15.06 4.40 5.48
N VAL A 162 14.22 5.35 5.86
CA VAL A 162 13.03 5.75 5.12
C VAL A 162 13.30 7.10 4.48
N ILE A 163 13.24 7.15 3.16
CA ILE A 163 13.56 8.33 2.36
C ILE A 163 12.35 8.75 1.52
N PRO A 164 12.26 10.03 1.10
CA PRO A 164 11.38 10.40 0.00
C PRO A 164 11.68 9.56 -1.24
N ILE A 165 10.65 9.25 -2.03
CA ILE A 165 10.82 8.51 -3.28
C ILE A 165 11.87 9.18 -4.16
N PRO A 166 12.98 8.48 -4.53
CA PRO A 166 13.99 9.08 -5.39
C PRO A 166 13.39 9.30 -6.77
N LEU A 167 13.44 10.57 -7.22
CA LEU A 167 12.93 11.00 -8.51
C LEU A 167 14.07 10.99 -9.53
N ALA A 168 13.84 10.35 -10.68
CA ALA A 168 14.80 10.39 -11.78
C ALA A 168 14.86 11.80 -12.41
N LYS A 169 16.04 12.18 -12.92
CA LYS A 169 16.29 13.55 -13.44
C LYS A 169 15.52 13.84 -14.73
N ASP A 170 15.19 12.80 -15.49
CA ASP A 170 14.50 12.83 -16.76
C ASP A 170 12.96 12.83 -16.62
N LEU A 171 12.43 12.71 -15.41
CA LEU A 171 10.98 12.79 -15.18
C LEU A 171 10.40 14.13 -15.62
N ASN A 172 9.26 14.08 -16.31
CA ASN A 172 8.52 15.26 -16.72
C ASN A 172 7.93 16.01 -15.51
N PRO A 173 7.54 17.29 -15.63
CA PRO A 173 7.03 18.08 -14.51
C PRO A 173 5.79 17.48 -13.83
N ASN A 174 4.92 16.83 -14.59
CA ASN A 174 3.71 16.19 -14.07
C ASN A 174 4.05 14.96 -13.21
N GLN A 175 4.96 14.11 -13.67
CA GLN A 175 5.49 12.97 -12.92
C GLN A 175 6.13 13.44 -11.61
N ARG A 176 7.00 14.45 -11.66
CA ARG A 176 7.64 14.99 -10.44
C ARG A 176 6.62 15.50 -9.41
N ARG A 177 5.47 16.02 -9.86
CA ARG A 177 4.37 16.46 -8.97
C ARG A 177 3.58 15.30 -8.38
N LEU A 178 3.36 14.23 -9.16
CA LEU A 178 2.47 13.12 -8.78
C LEU A 178 3.17 12.04 -7.95
N TYR A 179 4.45 11.73 -8.25
CA TYR A 179 5.19 10.67 -7.55
C TYR A 179 5.21 10.83 -6.01
N PRO A 180 5.46 12.03 -5.44
CA PRO A 180 5.40 12.22 -3.98
C PRO A 180 4.05 11.94 -3.33
N LYS A 181 2.97 11.77 -4.12
CA LYS A 181 1.61 11.48 -3.63
C LYS A 181 1.28 9.99 -3.65
N GLY A 182 2.11 9.17 -4.30
CA GLY A 182 1.89 7.72 -4.41
C GLY A 182 2.11 6.97 -3.10
N VAL A 183 1.36 5.89 -2.89
CA VAL A 183 1.55 4.97 -1.77
C VAL A 183 2.43 3.80 -2.23
N TYR A 184 3.68 3.77 -1.77
CA TYR A 184 4.68 2.78 -2.24
C TYR A 184 4.90 1.62 -1.26
N ALA A 185 4.47 1.76 -0.01
CA ALA A 185 4.52 0.74 1.03
C ALA A 185 3.32 0.88 1.97
N TYR A 186 2.89 -0.23 2.58
CA TYR A 186 1.64 -0.30 3.36
C TYR A 186 1.79 0.28 4.76
N ASP A 187 3.02 0.42 5.22
CA ASP A 187 3.41 0.84 6.56
C ASP A 187 4.17 2.18 6.52
N LEU A 188 4.28 2.82 5.36
CA LEU A 188 4.90 4.12 5.21
C LEU A 188 3.90 5.20 4.78
N PRO A 189 4.16 6.47 5.15
CA PRO A 189 3.42 7.60 4.59
C PRO A 189 3.54 7.68 3.05
N PRO A 190 2.59 8.33 2.38
CA PRO A 190 2.66 8.60 0.94
C PRO A 190 3.97 9.30 0.56
N GLY A 191 4.53 8.94 -0.59
CA GLY A 191 5.78 9.48 -1.12
C GLY A 191 7.05 9.00 -0.40
N LYS A 192 6.96 8.09 0.57
CA LYS A 192 8.10 7.51 1.29
C LYS A 192 8.37 6.08 0.85
N VAL A 193 9.65 5.69 0.86
CA VAL A 193 10.12 4.35 0.53
C VAL A 193 11.27 3.93 1.44
N PHE A 194 11.49 2.62 1.55
CA PHE A 194 12.68 2.07 2.19
C PHE A 194 13.90 2.22 1.30
N ASP A 195 14.99 2.72 1.87
CA ASP A 195 16.29 2.80 1.21
C ASP A 195 17.07 1.50 1.40
N LEU A 196 16.76 0.51 0.55
CA LEU A 196 17.38 -0.81 0.59
C LEU A 196 18.88 -0.78 0.29
N ALA A 197 19.40 0.28 -0.33
CA ALA A 197 20.83 0.40 -0.61
C ALA A 197 21.63 0.72 0.67
N ASN A 198 21.00 1.38 1.63
CA ASN A 198 21.60 1.78 2.91
C ASN A 198 21.05 0.95 4.09
N GLN A 199 20.50 -0.24 3.82
CA GLN A 199 20.04 -1.14 4.87
C GLN A 199 21.21 -1.71 5.68
N ARG A 200 21.02 -1.90 6.98
CA ARG A 200 22.01 -2.52 7.88
C ARG A 200 21.42 -3.73 8.57
N ASN A 201 22.09 -4.88 8.50
CA ASN A 201 21.69 -6.05 9.26
C ASN A 201 21.95 -5.79 10.76
N VAL A 202 20.90 -5.88 11.57
CA VAL A 202 20.97 -5.72 13.03
C VAL A 202 20.99 -7.09 13.70
N PHE A 203 20.14 -8.00 13.22
CA PHE A 203 20.04 -9.36 13.75
C PHE A 203 19.96 -10.34 12.59
N SER A 204 20.89 -11.29 12.56
CA SER A 204 20.88 -12.34 11.55
C SER A 204 19.88 -13.43 11.89
N ALA A 205 19.35 -14.10 10.88
CA ALA A 205 18.48 -15.25 11.05
C ALA A 205 19.09 -16.30 12.00
N GLY A 206 18.28 -16.85 12.89
CA GLY A 206 18.68 -17.83 13.90
C GLY A 206 19.38 -17.25 15.14
N THR A 207 19.79 -15.98 15.12
CA THR A 207 20.42 -15.35 16.30
C THR A 207 19.41 -15.20 17.43
N THR A 208 19.88 -15.46 18.66
CA THR A 208 19.09 -15.24 19.87
C THR A 208 19.60 -13.99 20.56
N MET A 209 18.68 -13.09 20.87
CA MET A 209 18.90 -11.82 21.54
C MET A 209 18.37 -11.94 22.97
N GLU A 210 19.10 -11.39 23.92
CA GLU A 210 18.64 -11.29 25.31
C GLU A 210 18.36 -9.83 25.66
N GLY A 211 17.33 -9.61 26.47
CA GLY A 211 16.95 -8.26 26.89
C GLY A 211 16.04 -8.23 28.10
N GLY A 212 15.80 -7.02 28.61
CA GLY A 212 14.78 -6.77 29.62
C GLY A 212 13.45 -6.35 28.97
N TRP A 213 12.34 -6.74 29.57
CA TRP A 213 11.01 -6.28 29.20
C TRP A 213 10.12 -6.14 30.43
N THR A 214 9.36 -5.06 30.54
CA THR A 214 8.51 -4.81 31.71
C THR A 214 7.03 -4.91 31.35
N LEU A 215 6.33 -5.79 32.05
CA LEU A 215 4.88 -5.70 32.19
C LEU A 215 4.59 -4.65 33.26
N ARG A 216 4.42 -3.39 32.84
CA ARG A 216 4.32 -2.23 33.74
C ARG A 216 3.15 -2.30 34.71
N GLN A 217 2.02 -2.83 34.25
CA GLN A 217 0.82 -2.86 35.06
C GLN A 217 -0.02 -4.08 34.70
N ALA A 218 -0.20 -4.94 35.70
CA ALA A 218 -1.13 -6.04 35.68
C ALA A 218 -2.00 -5.98 36.94
N GLU A 219 -3.29 -6.20 36.76
CA GLU A 219 -4.30 -6.06 37.80
C GLU A 219 -5.27 -7.24 37.76
N LYS A 220 -5.72 -7.64 38.94
CA LYS A 220 -6.63 -8.79 39.08
C LYS A 220 -8.06 -8.27 39.15
N SER A 221 -8.79 -8.38 38.04
CA SER A 221 -10.19 -7.97 37.92
C SER A 221 -11.08 -9.21 37.85
N LEU A 222 -12.07 -9.30 38.74
CA LEU A 222 -13.01 -10.44 38.79
C LEU A 222 -12.31 -11.81 38.87
N GLY A 223 -11.23 -11.88 39.65
CA GLY A 223 -10.45 -13.12 39.81
C GLY A 223 -9.50 -13.44 38.66
N LYS A 224 -9.52 -12.68 37.55
CA LYS A 224 -8.64 -12.86 36.39
C LYS A 224 -7.59 -11.77 36.31
N TRP A 225 -6.36 -12.15 36.02
CA TRP A 225 -5.30 -11.17 35.74
C TRP A 225 -5.47 -10.55 34.36
N ARG A 226 -5.32 -9.23 34.27
CA ARG A 226 -5.35 -8.44 33.05
C ARG A 226 -4.10 -7.58 32.98
N ALA A 227 -3.53 -7.46 31.79
CA ALA A 227 -2.40 -6.57 31.54
C ALA A 227 -2.94 -5.25 31.00
N THR A 228 -2.80 -4.18 31.77
CA THR A 228 -3.30 -2.86 31.38
C THR A 228 -2.22 -1.96 30.80
N ARG A 229 -0.93 -2.26 31.06
CA ARG A 229 0.21 -1.57 30.44
C ARG A 229 1.45 -2.45 30.37
N ALA A 230 2.19 -2.38 29.26
CA ALA A 230 3.49 -3.01 29.13
C ALA A 230 4.45 -2.20 28.24
N ASP A 231 5.76 -2.43 28.37
CA ASP A 231 6.80 -1.78 27.57
C ASP A 231 6.79 -2.22 26.10
N LEU A 232 7.03 -1.28 25.19
CA LEU A 232 7.24 -1.57 23.79
C LEU A 232 8.66 -2.06 23.54
N LEU A 233 8.82 -3.09 22.72
CA LEU A 233 10.13 -3.47 22.22
C LEU A 233 10.49 -2.63 20.99
N PRO A 234 11.78 -2.42 20.69
CA PRO A 234 12.19 -1.80 19.43
C PRO A 234 11.63 -2.52 18.20
N LEU A 235 11.43 -3.84 18.31
CA LEU A 235 10.90 -4.72 17.27
C LEU A 235 9.37 -4.64 17.12
N THR A 236 8.68 -4.00 18.06
CA THR A 236 7.23 -3.94 18.07
C THR A 236 6.70 -3.06 16.95
N ARG A 237 5.78 -3.61 16.16
CA ARG A 237 5.23 -2.98 14.95
C ARG A 237 3.97 -2.19 15.27
N ILE A 238 4.11 -0.87 15.24
CA ILE A 238 2.99 0.06 15.50
C ILE A 238 2.97 1.10 14.38
N PRO A 239 2.17 0.87 13.32
CA PRO A 239 2.14 1.77 12.16
C PRO A 239 1.93 3.24 12.53
N ALA A 240 1.13 3.52 13.56
CA ALA A 240 0.91 4.87 14.06
C ALA A 240 2.21 5.53 14.55
N LEU A 241 2.96 4.88 15.42
CA LEU A 241 4.20 5.42 15.98
C LEU A 241 5.30 5.51 14.92
N GLU A 242 5.40 4.50 14.05
CA GLU A 242 6.33 4.50 12.92
C GLU A 242 6.04 5.66 11.96
N SER A 243 4.77 5.93 11.67
CA SER A 243 4.38 7.04 10.79
C SER A 243 4.70 8.41 11.39
N ILE A 244 4.53 8.58 12.70
CA ILE A 244 4.92 9.81 13.43
C ILE A 244 6.43 9.98 13.36
N PHE A 245 7.19 8.92 13.67
CA PHE A 245 8.65 8.93 13.62
C PHE A 245 9.19 9.30 12.24
N VAL A 246 8.60 8.75 11.18
CA VAL A 246 8.99 9.04 9.80
C VAL A 246 8.69 10.50 9.40
N ARG A 247 7.68 11.13 9.99
CA ARG A 247 7.32 12.54 9.71
C ARG A 247 8.17 13.54 10.48
N GLU A 248 8.49 13.25 11.73
CA GLU A 248 9.21 14.18 12.61
C GLU A 248 10.71 14.25 12.34
N ALA A 249 11.31 13.16 11.84
CA ALA A 249 12.76 13.11 11.60
C ALA A 249 13.15 13.84 10.30
N SER A 250 13.97 14.88 10.43
CA SER A 250 14.48 15.64 9.28
C SER A 250 15.87 15.16 8.83
N LEU A 251 16.83 14.94 9.75
CA LEU A 251 18.19 14.40 9.45
C LEU A 251 18.83 13.75 10.71
N PRO A 252 19.51 12.60 10.63
CA PRO A 252 19.57 11.68 9.48
C PRO A 252 18.18 11.09 9.17
N PRO A 253 17.97 10.47 7.98
CA PRO A 253 16.70 9.86 7.64
C PRO A 253 16.27 8.86 8.74
N PRO A 254 14.98 8.87 9.13
CA PRO A 254 14.46 7.92 10.12
C PRO A 254 14.67 6.51 9.60
N ALA A 255 15.16 5.60 10.43
CA ALA A 255 15.35 4.20 10.07
C ALA A 255 14.45 3.31 10.91
N LEU A 256 13.85 2.31 10.27
CA LEU A 256 12.90 1.39 10.89
C LEU A 256 13.44 -0.04 10.84
N LEU A 257 13.14 -0.83 11.86
CA LEU A 257 13.45 -2.25 11.87
C LEU A 257 12.43 -3.01 11.00
N ARG A 258 12.92 -3.77 10.03
CA ARG A 258 12.11 -4.57 9.11
C ARG A 258 12.71 -5.94 8.91
N ALA A 259 11.86 -6.93 8.79
CA ALA A 259 12.30 -8.27 8.46
C ALA A 259 12.56 -8.35 6.94
N GLN A 260 13.54 -9.16 6.51
CA GLN A 260 13.96 -9.24 5.11
C GLN A 260 12.80 -9.57 4.15
N SER A 261 11.86 -10.45 4.55
CA SER A 261 10.69 -10.79 3.73
C SER A 261 9.74 -9.60 3.53
N GLU A 262 9.59 -8.75 4.53
CA GLU A 262 8.75 -7.55 4.46
C GLU A 262 9.33 -6.52 3.50
N LEU A 263 10.66 -6.37 3.48
CA LEU A 263 11.35 -5.47 2.56
C LEU A 263 11.23 -5.91 1.10
N ILE A 264 11.28 -7.22 0.85
CA ILE A 264 11.03 -7.79 -0.49
C ILE A 264 9.60 -7.46 -0.92
N ASN A 265 8.61 -7.75 -0.07
CA ASN A 265 7.21 -7.42 -0.36
C ASN A 265 7.04 -5.92 -0.61
N SER A 266 7.67 -5.07 0.19
CA SER A 266 7.60 -3.61 0.02
C SER A 266 8.26 -3.15 -1.28
N ARG A 267 9.34 -3.80 -1.73
CA ARG A 267 9.99 -3.50 -3.01
C ARG A 267 9.08 -3.83 -4.19
N ASP A 268 8.46 -5.00 -4.17
CA ASP A 268 7.56 -5.43 -5.24
C ASP A 268 6.35 -4.48 -5.34
N LYS A 269 5.81 -4.08 -4.18
CA LYS A 269 4.74 -3.09 -4.07
C LYS A 269 5.17 -1.71 -4.58
N GLN A 270 6.39 -1.27 -4.26
CA GLN A 270 6.95 -0.03 -4.79
C GLN A 270 7.05 -0.06 -6.31
N ILE A 271 7.54 -1.17 -6.90
CA ILE A 271 7.66 -1.34 -8.35
C ILE A 271 6.28 -1.30 -9.00
N ALA A 272 5.32 -2.06 -8.47
CA ALA A 272 3.95 -2.10 -8.98
C ALA A 272 3.26 -0.73 -8.89
N ALA A 273 3.44 0.00 -7.79
CA ALA A 273 2.87 1.34 -7.60
C ALA A 273 3.48 2.36 -8.58
N LYS A 274 4.80 2.31 -8.83
CA LYS A 274 5.45 3.15 -9.85
C LYS A 274 4.90 2.85 -11.25
N GLN A 275 4.87 1.57 -11.62
CA GLN A 275 4.36 1.15 -12.92
C GLN A 275 2.91 1.58 -13.12
N SER A 276 2.03 1.38 -12.12
CA SER A 276 0.63 1.83 -12.21
C SER A 276 0.49 3.34 -12.39
N LEU A 277 1.38 4.13 -11.78
CA LEU A 277 1.38 5.58 -11.92
C LEU A 277 1.84 5.98 -13.33
N ASP A 278 2.92 5.37 -13.82
CA ASP A 278 3.43 5.60 -15.18
C ASP A 278 2.41 5.20 -16.25
N ASP A 279 1.76 4.03 -16.10
CA ASP A 279 0.71 3.54 -16.99
C ASP A 279 -0.48 4.51 -17.05
N ARG A 280 -0.88 5.08 -15.90
CA ARG A 280 -1.98 6.07 -15.85
C ARG A 280 -1.59 7.40 -16.50
N ILE A 281 -0.34 7.84 -16.37
CA ILE A 281 0.15 9.04 -17.06
C ILE A 281 0.21 8.81 -18.57
N ALA A 282 0.68 7.64 -19.00
CA ALA A 282 0.72 7.24 -20.40
C ALA A 282 -0.70 7.18 -21.00
N SER A 283 -1.68 6.65 -20.26
CA SER A 283 -3.08 6.62 -20.71
C SER A 283 -3.67 8.03 -20.85
N ILE A 284 -3.43 8.93 -19.88
CA ILE A 284 -3.85 10.34 -19.98
C ILE A 284 -3.25 11.00 -21.22
N THR A 285 -1.97 10.72 -21.51
CA THR A 285 -1.27 11.27 -22.67
C THR A 285 -1.89 10.77 -23.98
N ALA A 286 -2.24 9.48 -24.04
CA ALA A 286 -2.93 8.89 -25.18
C ALA A 286 -4.33 9.49 -25.39
N ASP A 287 -5.10 9.68 -24.31
CA ASP A 287 -6.43 10.29 -24.35
C ASP A 287 -6.38 11.74 -24.82
N VAL A 288 -5.41 12.53 -24.34
CA VAL A 288 -5.18 13.92 -24.78
C VAL A 288 -4.82 13.96 -26.26
N LYS A 289 -3.98 13.03 -26.75
CA LYS A 289 -3.63 12.93 -28.17
C LYS A 289 -4.85 12.60 -29.04
N GLN A 290 -5.69 11.66 -28.60
CA GLN A 290 -6.93 11.31 -29.30
C GLN A 290 -7.91 12.49 -29.31
N TYR A 291 -8.09 13.18 -28.19
CA TYR A 291 -8.94 14.37 -28.06
C TYR A 291 -8.46 15.52 -28.97
N ARG A 292 -7.15 15.77 -29.03
CA ARG A 292 -6.57 16.74 -29.96
C ARG A 292 -6.86 16.36 -31.41
N SER A 293 -6.71 15.09 -31.77
CA SER A 293 -6.95 14.64 -33.15
C SER A 293 -8.42 14.80 -33.57
N SER A 294 -9.37 14.59 -32.67
CA SER A 294 -10.80 14.77 -32.97
C SER A 294 -11.19 16.24 -33.11
N LEU A 295 -10.62 17.13 -32.30
CA LEU A 295 -10.81 18.57 -32.46
C LEU A 295 -10.12 19.12 -33.72
N MET A 296 -8.93 18.62 -34.08
CA MET A 296 -8.25 19.05 -35.31
C MET A 296 -8.97 18.59 -36.58
N ALA A 297 -9.71 17.48 -36.53
CA ALA A 297 -10.54 17.02 -37.65
C ALA A 297 -11.69 17.99 -37.98
N SER A 298 -12.14 18.80 -37.02
CA SER A 298 -13.15 19.85 -37.23
C SER A 298 -12.56 21.22 -37.55
N ALA A 299 -11.23 21.37 -37.53
CA ALA A 299 -10.57 22.62 -37.90
C ALA A 299 -10.75 22.91 -39.40
N PRO A 300 -10.86 24.19 -39.80
CA PRO A 300 -10.96 24.56 -41.20
C PRO A 300 -9.76 24.03 -42.00
N VAL A 301 -10.05 23.16 -42.98
CA VAL A 301 -9.05 22.60 -43.91
C VAL A 301 -8.61 23.72 -44.84
N ALA A 302 -7.30 23.92 -45.00
CA ALA A 302 -6.78 24.89 -45.98
C ALA A 302 -7.35 24.58 -47.36
N ALA A 303 -7.78 25.62 -48.09
CA ALA A 303 -8.12 25.51 -49.49
C ALA A 303 -6.97 24.81 -50.24
N ARG A 304 -7.18 23.55 -50.65
CA ARG A 304 -6.28 22.89 -51.60
C ARG A 304 -6.24 23.78 -52.83
N SER A 305 -5.07 24.32 -53.17
CA SER A 305 -4.89 25.10 -54.38
C SER A 305 -5.31 24.22 -55.55
N LYS A 306 -6.50 24.49 -56.10
CA LYS A 306 -7.03 23.82 -57.27
C LYS A 306 -6.28 24.40 -58.48
N GLY A 307 -5.07 23.89 -58.71
CA GLY A 307 -4.15 24.34 -59.75
C GLY A 307 -3.30 23.19 -60.25
N MET A 308 -3.75 22.61 -61.37
CA MET A 308 -3.02 21.78 -62.35
C MET A 308 -2.67 20.31 -62.02
N GLY A 309 -3.48 19.42 -62.62
CA GLY A 309 -3.01 18.54 -63.69
C GLY A 309 -2.24 17.28 -63.30
N ALA A 310 -2.89 16.13 -63.47
CA ALA A 310 -2.19 14.86 -63.68
C ALA A 310 -1.32 14.97 -64.95
N GLY A 311 0.01 14.93 -64.80
CA GLY A 311 0.93 14.84 -65.93
C GLY A 311 2.34 15.36 -65.62
N SER A 312 3.33 14.50 -65.83
CA SER A 312 4.79 14.70 -65.69
C SER A 312 5.36 14.59 -64.27
N GLY A 313 6.28 13.64 -64.10
CA GLY A 313 6.83 13.17 -62.82
C GLY A 313 7.83 14.12 -62.17
N VAL A 314 7.34 15.23 -61.63
CA VAL A 314 8.11 16.11 -60.72
C VAL A 314 7.53 15.99 -59.31
N PRO A 315 8.33 15.73 -58.25
CA PRO A 315 7.83 15.61 -56.89
C PRO A 315 7.15 16.93 -56.48
N THR A 316 5.87 16.87 -56.16
CA THR A 316 5.06 18.02 -55.77
C THR A 316 5.65 18.70 -54.52
N GLY A 317 5.85 20.03 -54.60
CA GLY A 317 6.43 20.84 -53.51
C GLY A 317 5.67 20.79 -52.17
N ALA A 318 4.40 20.40 -52.19
CA ALA A 318 3.61 20.13 -50.98
C ALA A 318 4.06 18.86 -50.24
N GLY A 319 4.48 17.82 -50.96
CA GLY A 319 5.03 16.58 -50.37
C GLY A 319 6.42 16.81 -49.78
N VAL A 320 7.27 17.57 -50.48
CA VAL A 320 8.62 17.93 -50.00
C VAL A 320 8.56 18.90 -48.82
N GLY A 321 7.62 19.85 -48.82
CA GLY A 321 7.39 20.77 -47.70
C GLY A 321 6.86 20.09 -46.45
N ALA A 322 5.91 19.15 -46.58
CA ALA A 322 5.40 18.36 -45.46
C ALA A 322 6.51 17.49 -44.83
N LEU A 323 7.31 16.83 -45.66
CA LEU A 323 8.36 15.91 -45.22
C LEU A 323 9.57 16.66 -44.64
N GLY A 324 9.96 17.78 -45.25
CA GLY A 324 11.00 18.67 -44.74
C GLY A 324 10.59 19.37 -43.44
N GLY A 325 9.35 19.87 -43.38
CA GLY A 325 8.79 20.46 -42.16
C GLY A 325 8.65 19.43 -41.03
N ALA A 326 8.23 18.20 -41.33
CA ALA A 326 8.17 17.12 -40.36
C ALA A 326 9.56 16.80 -39.80
N ALA A 327 10.59 16.71 -40.65
CA ALA A 327 11.95 16.43 -40.22
C ALA A 327 12.55 17.57 -39.37
N THR A 328 12.36 18.83 -39.77
CA THR A 328 12.85 19.99 -39.02
C THR A 328 12.11 20.16 -37.70
N GLY A 329 10.79 20.00 -37.72
CA GLY A 329 9.97 20.03 -36.52
C GLY A 329 10.30 18.87 -35.58
N ALA A 330 10.56 17.67 -36.11
CA ALA A 330 11.04 16.53 -35.32
C ALA A 330 12.39 16.84 -34.67
N GLY A 331 13.31 17.48 -35.40
CA GLY A 331 14.62 17.87 -34.86
C GLY A 331 14.52 18.90 -33.73
N ILE A 332 13.71 19.95 -33.89
CA ILE A 332 13.52 20.99 -32.86
C ILE A 332 12.76 20.43 -31.66
N GLY A 333 11.72 19.64 -31.93
CA GLY A 333 10.95 18.94 -30.91
C GLY A 333 11.79 17.92 -30.15
N ALA A 334 12.69 17.20 -30.83
CA ALA A 334 13.63 16.26 -30.21
C ALA A 334 14.60 16.97 -29.25
N MET A 335 15.07 18.16 -29.63
CA MET A 335 15.98 18.96 -28.80
C MET A 335 15.29 19.58 -27.58
N ALA A 336 14.00 19.91 -27.67
CA ALA A 336 13.24 20.54 -26.58
C ALA A 336 12.53 19.54 -25.65
N GLY A 337 12.19 18.34 -26.12
CA GLY A 337 11.36 17.38 -25.37
C GLY A 337 11.67 15.90 -25.63
N GLY A 338 12.83 15.55 -26.18
CA GLY A 338 13.21 14.16 -26.45
C GLY A 338 12.31 13.49 -27.49
N GLY A 339 12.14 12.17 -27.42
CA GLY A 339 11.37 11.39 -28.42
C GLY A 339 9.91 11.84 -28.59
N ASP A 340 9.25 12.23 -27.51
CA ASP A 340 7.86 12.72 -27.55
C ASP A 340 7.76 14.15 -28.10
N GLY A 341 8.75 14.98 -27.76
CA GLY A 341 8.92 16.29 -28.38
C GLY A 341 9.16 16.17 -29.89
N ALA A 342 9.90 15.15 -30.34
CA ALA A 342 10.14 14.88 -31.75
C ALA A 342 8.84 14.55 -32.50
N ALA A 343 7.94 13.77 -31.90
CA ALA A 343 6.66 13.44 -32.53
C ALA A 343 5.72 14.66 -32.61
N ILE A 344 5.64 15.47 -31.55
CA ILE A 344 4.83 16.70 -31.52
C ILE A 344 5.41 17.75 -32.47
N GLY A 345 6.73 17.90 -32.44
CA GLY A 345 7.47 18.77 -33.33
C GLY A 345 7.34 18.35 -34.79
N ALA A 346 7.39 17.04 -35.09
CA ALA A 346 7.16 16.52 -36.44
C ALA A 346 5.76 16.87 -36.95
N GLY A 347 4.73 16.70 -36.11
CA GLY A 347 3.35 17.04 -36.45
C GLY A 347 3.17 18.54 -36.73
N ALA A 348 3.70 19.40 -35.86
CA ALA A 348 3.63 20.85 -36.02
C ALA A 348 4.46 21.35 -37.22
N GLY A 349 5.66 20.78 -37.40
CA GLY A 349 6.56 21.12 -38.48
C GLY A 349 6.05 20.65 -39.84
N ALA A 350 5.44 19.46 -39.93
CA ALA A 350 4.80 18.97 -41.16
C ALA A 350 3.68 19.92 -41.61
N LEU A 351 2.85 20.37 -40.65
CA LEU A 351 1.80 21.34 -40.89
C LEU A 351 2.38 22.69 -41.33
N ALA A 352 3.48 23.14 -40.74
CA ALA A 352 4.13 24.40 -41.12
C ALA A 352 4.80 24.32 -42.51
N GLY A 353 5.49 23.22 -42.83
CA GLY A 353 6.15 23.02 -44.11
C GLY A 353 5.17 22.85 -45.28
N MET A 354 3.99 22.27 -45.03
CA MET A 354 2.88 22.30 -45.99
C MET A 354 2.40 23.72 -46.33
N LEU A 355 2.51 24.69 -45.42
CA LEU A 355 2.07 26.07 -45.64
C LEU A 355 3.01 26.86 -46.56
N ILE A 356 4.28 26.45 -46.67
CA ILE A 356 5.33 27.16 -47.43
C ILE A 356 5.41 26.67 -48.87
N GLY A 357 5.25 25.36 -49.11
CA GLY A 357 5.37 24.75 -50.45
C GLY A 357 4.27 25.10 -51.46
N ALA A 358 3.25 25.87 -51.06
CA ALA A 358 2.10 26.23 -51.89
C ALA A 358 2.17 27.66 -52.49
N LEU A 359 3.30 28.37 -52.35
CA LEU A 359 3.40 29.78 -52.71
C LEU A 359 4.01 30.00 -54.09
N VAL A 360 3.16 29.98 -55.14
CA VAL A 360 3.37 30.78 -56.35
C VAL A 360 2.02 31.37 -56.82
N ALA A 361 1.92 32.71 -56.78
CA ALA A 361 1.07 33.65 -57.57
C ALA A 361 -0.01 34.53 -56.86
N ASN A 362 0.01 35.82 -57.26
CA ASN A 362 -0.97 36.93 -57.24
C ASN A 362 -1.43 37.62 -55.92
N ALA A 363 -1.30 38.96 -55.88
CA ALA A 363 -1.51 39.85 -54.73
C ALA A 363 -2.95 39.95 -54.16
N GLU A 364 -3.99 39.60 -54.94
CA GLU A 364 -5.37 39.51 -54.41
C GLU A 364 -5.66 38.16 -53.73
N GLN A 365 -4.99 37.09 -54.19
CA GLN A 365 -5.04 35.79 -53.53
C GLN A 365 -4.27 35.85 -52.21
N GLU A 366 -3.20 36.63 -52.15
CA GLU A 366 -2.39 36.85 -50.94
C GLU A 366 -3.23 37.40 -49.78
N LYS A 367 -4.03 38.46 -49.98
CA LYS A 367 -4.90 39.01 -48.91
C LYS A 367 -5.98 38.03 -48.43
N LYS A 368 -6.54 37.20 -49.32
CA LYS A 368 -7.53 36.17 -48.93
C LYS A 368 -6.85 35.02 -48.18
N LEU A 369 -5.68 34.61 -48.65
CA LEU A 369 -4.84 33.58 -48.04
C LEU A 369 -4.35 34.02 -46.65
N GLU A 370 -3.99 35.29 -46.46
CA GLU A 370 -3.62 35.85 -45.16
C GLU A 370 -4.78 35.81 -44.17
N ARG A 371 -5.99 36.20 -44.60
CA ARG A 371 -7.21 36.11 -43.76
C ARG A 371 -7.55 34.66 -43.40
N GLU A 372 -7.43 33.73 -44.35
CA GLU A 372 -7.66 32.30 -44.12
C GLU A 372 -6.59 31.72 -43.17
N LYS A 373 -5.32 32.12 -43.31
CA LYS A 373 -4.23 31.74 -42.41
C LYS A 373 -4.44 32.30 -41.00
N ALA A 374 -4.88 33.55 -40.86
CA ALA A 374 -5.16 34.17 -39.57
C ALA A 374 -6.33 33.46 -38.86
N ALA A 375 -7.45 33.25 -39.56
CA ALA A 375 -8.60 32.53 -39.02
C ALA A 375 -8.24 31.09 -38.60
N ARG A 376 -7.37 30.41 -39.36
CA ARG A 376 -6.90 29.06 -39.00
C ARG A 376 -5.96 29.08 -37.80
N ARG A 377 -5.06 30.05 -37.69
CA ARG A 377 -4.19 30.20 -36.51
C ARG A 377 -5.02 30.42 -35.25
N GLU A 378 -6.06 31.24 -35.34
CA GLU A 378 -7.00 31.46 -34.23
C GLU A 378 -7.77 30.18 -33.87
N ALA A 379 -8.27 29.44 -34.87
CA ALA A 379 -8.96 28.17 -34.64
C ALA A 379 -8.04 27.11 -34.01
N VAL A 380 -6.80 26.97 -34.50
CA VAL A 380 -5.81 26.05 -33.93
C VAL A 380 -5.44 26.47 -32.51
N ALA A 381 -5.21 27.77 -32.25
CA ALA A 381 -4.91 28.25 -30.91
C ALA A 381 -6.08 28.01 -29.94
N ALA A 382 -7.33 28.14 -30.40
CA ALA A 382 -8.50 27.81 -29.60
C ALA A 382 -8.58 26.30 -29.28
N ILE A 383 -8.27 25.43 -30.26
CA ILE A 383 -8.21 23.98 -30.06
C ILE A 383 -7.10 23.62 -29.06
N GLU A 384 -5.90 24.18 -29.20
CA GLU A 384 -4.79 23.89 -28.27
C GLU A 384 -5.14 24.30 -26.84
N ARG A 385 -5.82 25.44 -26.63
CA ARG A 385 -6.34 25.82 -25.30
C ARG A 385 -7.29 24.77 -24.73
N GLN A 386 -8.23 24.27 -25.54
CA GLN A 386 -9.16 23.22 -25.11
C GLN A 386 -8.43 21.91 -24.77
N VAL A 387 -7.39 21.55 -25.53
CA VAL A 387 -6.57 20.36 -25.28
C VAL A 387 -5.80 20.51 -23.97
N THR A 388 -5.16 21.65 -23.72
CA THR A 388 -4.47 21.93 -22.47
C THR A 388 -5.43 21.92 -21.27
N ASP A 389 -6.60 22.53 -21.40
CA ASP A 389 -7.63 22.52 -20.34
C ASP A 389 -8.14 21.10 -20.04
N TYR A 390 -8.25 20.26 -21.08
CA TYR A 390 -8.62 18.86 -20.96
C TYR A 390 -7.53 18.04 -20.26
N GLU A 391 -6.26 18.20 -20.67
CA GLU A 391 -5.11 17.57 -20.01
C GLU A 391 -5.03 17.95 -18.53
N HIS A 392 -5.11 19.25 -18.22
CA HIS A 392 -5.11 19.74 -16.84
C HIS A 392 -6.26 19.19 -16.01
N ARG A 393 -7.41 18.89 -16.63
CA ARG A 393 -8.55 18.29 -15.93
C ARG A 393 -8.25 16.84 -15.57
N LEU A 394 -7.82 16.02 -16.54
CA LEU A 394 -7.48 14.62 -16.31
C LEU A 394 -6.36 14.46 -15.28
N LEU A 395 -5.33 15.31 -15.34
CA LEU A 395 -4.24 15.29 -14.37
C LEU A 395 -4.72 15.70 -12.96
N ARG A 396 -5.61 16.69 -12.85
CA ARG A 396 -6.21 17.06 -11.55
C ARG A 396 -7.09 15.95 -10.98
N GLU A 397 -7.86 15.26 -11.82
CA GLU A 397 -8.65 14.10 -11.39
C GLU A 397 -7.74 12.99 -10.86
N PHE A 398 -6.68 12.64 -11.58
CA PHE A 398 -5.71 11.65 -11.11
C PHE A 398 -4.98 12.09 -9.85
N GLU A 399 -4.61 13.36 -9.74
CA GLU A 399 -4.00 13.93 -8.54
C GLU A 399 -4.93 13.86 -7.32
N ASN A 400 -6.24 14.04 -7.52
CA ASN A 400 -7.24 13.87 -6.48
C ASN A 400 -7.42 12.40 -6.08
N GLU A 401 -7.39 11.46 -7.04
CA GLU A 401 -7.40 10.02 -6.76
C GLU A 401 -6.22 9.63 -5.86
N LEU A 402 -4.99 10.03 -6.24
CA LEU A 402 -3.79 9.80 -5.41
C LEU A 402 -3.92 10.47 -4.03
N GLY A 403 -4.52 11.67 -3.96
CA GLY A 403 -4.80 12.35 -2.71
C GLY A 403 -5.76 11.57 -1.80
N GLN A 404 -6.82 10.97 -2.35
CA GLN A 404 -7.76 10.14 -1.59
C GLN A 404 -7.10 8.86 -1.08
N GLU A 405 -6.29 8.20 -1.91
CA GLU A 405 -5.51 7.02 -1.51
C GLU A 405 -4.50 7.38 -0.42
N ALA A 406 -3.81 8.50 -0.56
CA ALA A 406 -2.90 9.04 0.44
C ALA A 406 -3.63 9.27 1.77
N THR A 407 -4.76 9.98 1.79
CA THR A 407 -5.54 10.20 3.02
C THR A 407 -6.04 8.89 3.63
N LYS A 408 -6.49 7.93 2.81
CA LYS A 408 -6.91 6.61 3.29
C LYS A 408 -5.74 5.89 3.95
N GLN A 409 -4.56 5.91 3.33
CA GLN A 409 -3.34 5.34 3.87
C GLN A 409 -2.96 6.00 5.20
N GLU A 410 -2.96 7.33 5.26
CA GLU A 410 -2.69 8.07 6.49
C GLU A 410 -3.67 7.73 7.61
N SER A 411 -4.97 7.63 7.29
CA SER A 411 -5.99 7.23 8.27
C SER A 411 -5.81 5.79 8.75
N THR A 412 -5.24 4.92 7.91
CA THR A 412 -4.93 3.53 8.25
C THR A 412 -3.71 3.48 9.17
N LEU A 413 -2.67 4.25 8.86
CA LEU A 413 -1.47 4.35 9.68
C LEU A 413 -1.76 5.00 11.04
N ALA A 414 -2.62 6.03 11.09
CA ALA A 414 -2.96 6.74 12.32
C ALA A 414 -3.76 5.88 13.31
N ARG A 415 -4.37 4.79 12.85
CA ARG A 415 -5.08 3.87 13.75
C ARG A 415 -4.05 3.02 14.50
N PRO A 416 -4.09 2.99 15.84
CA PRO A 416 -3.26 2.08 16.63
C PRO A 416 -3.81 0.65 16.49
N THR A 417 -3.56 0.03 15.33
CA THR A 417 -3.81 -1.39 15.10
C THR A 417 -2.50 -2.13 15.33
N TRP A 418 -2.45 -3.00 16.33
CA TRP A 418 -1.37 -3.98 16.46
C TRP A 418 -1.56 -5.03 15.37
N ALA A 419 -0.46 -5.46 14.76
CA ALA A 419 -0.50 -6.60 13.85
C ALA A 419 -0.96 -7.84 14.65
N ASN A 420 -2.04 -8.48 14.20
CA ASN A 420 -2.50 -9.75 14.78
C ASN A 420 -1.58 -10.92 14.43
#